data_AF-A0A8J6QJ82-F1
#
_entry.id   AF-A0A8J6QJ82-F1
#
_cell.length_a   1.000
_cell.length_b   1.000
_cell.length_c   1.000
_cell.angle_alpha   90.00
_cell.angle_beta   90.00
_cell.angle_gamma   90.00
#
_symmetry.space_group_name_H-M   'P 1'
#
loop_
_entity.id
_entity.type
_entity.pdbx_description
1 polymer ?
#
loop_
_entity_poly.entity_id
_entity_poly.type
_entity_poly.pdbx_seq_one_letter_code
_entity_poly.pdbx_strand_id
1 'polypeptide(L)'
;MVFTASLAFIICVGLFFWAGVPGKIERTLRRWSQERAEREEALRSRAAERERELERQRAQRLEEEKSKADTFADEIKGIIEEHKYNLVAERKKYVFKDAYGNENLDQWIGKPMLMQSMIKLQFLVGNDEWFLKGMPYFWYKVILPRTGNTGEPAEDVDVFFERYEQYRSVYSQVVDVSGNERIERDKTEEDWYAEIATYIEEACQSVLQAGPLESVGEMSGVDYEKHCADLLEAAGWSVSDTAVTGDQGVDLIATKNNARVCIQCKRYSSPVGNKAVQEVTAGMTHWNGTHAVVVSNAEFTRAAKRLAESTGVVLIAETELANLENRINAM
;
A
#
# COMPACT_ATOMS: atom_id res chain seq x y z
N MET A 1 -19.39 -50.47 -13.91
CA MET A 1 -19.94 -51.83 -14.13
C MET A 1 -21.39 -51.91 -13.63
N VAL A 2 -22.29 -51.03 -14.12
CA VAL A 2 -23.71 -50.96 -13.68
C VAL A 2 -24.61 -50.76 -14.90
N PHE A 3 -24.46 -51.61 -15.92
CA PHE A 3 -25.31 -51.58 -17.13
C PHE A 3 -25.90 -52.95 -17.51
N THR A 4 -25.77 -53.96 -16.64
CA THR A 4 -26.22 -55.33 -16.94
C THR A 4 -27.55 -55.72 -16.28
N ALA A 5 -28.10 -54.90 -15.36
CA ALA A 5 -29.36 -55.22 -14.68
C ALA A 5 -30.63 -54.84 -15.47
N SER A 6 -30.54 -53.99 -16.51
CA SER A 6 -31.73 -53.51 -17.24
C SER A 6 -32.23 -54.46 -18.33
N LEU A 7 -31.40 -55.37 -18.86
CA LEU A 7 -31.81 -56.23 -19.98
C LEU A 7 -32.54 -57.50 -19.51
N ALA A 8 -32.17 -58.04 -18.35
CA ALA A 8 -32.81 -59.23 -17.78
C ALA A 8 -34.26 -58.98 -17.30
N PHE A 9 -34.59 -57.74 -16.89
CA PHE A 9 -35.95 -57.39 -16.48
C PHE A 9 -36.90 -57.15 -17.66
N ILE A 10 -36.39 -56.66 -18.79
CA ILE A 10 -37.18 -56.41 -20.01
C ILE A 10 -37.52 -57.72 -20.74
N ILE A 11 -36.60 -58.71 -20.72
CA ILE A 11 -36.83 -60.01 -21.37
C ILE A 11 -37.89 -60.85 -20.62
N CYS A 12 -37.99 -60.74 -19.29
CA CYS A 12 -39.06 -61.43 -18.55
C CYS A 12 -40.47 -60.84 -18.76
N VAL A 13 -40.59 -59.57 -19.16
CA VAL A 13 -41.89 -58.93 -19.43
C VAL A 13 -42.37 -59.21 -20.87
N GLY A 14 -41.45 -59.38 -21.82
CA GLY A 14 -41.78 -59.69 -23.23
C GLY A 14 -42.39 -61.08 -23.47
N LEU A 15 -42.15 -62.05 -22.58
CA LEU A 15 -42.69 -63.42 -22.70
C LEU A 15 -44.05 -63.64 -22.01
N PHE A 16 -44.60 -62.62 -21.34
CA PHE A 16 -45.92 -62.70 -20.66
C PHE A 16 -47.09 -62.20 -21.52
N PHE A 17 -46.89 -61.95 -22.81
CA PHE A 17 -47.93 -61.35 -23.67
C PHE A 17 -48.98 -62.36 -24.19
N TRP A 18 -48.95 -63.63 -23.78
CA TRP A 18 -49.89 -64.66 -24.25
C TRP A 18 -50.71 -65.37 -23.16
N ALA A 19 -50.63 -64.92 -21.91
CA ALA A 19 -51.55 -65.28 -20.85
C ALA A 19 -51.89 -64.03 -20.05
N GLY A 20 -53.16 -63.62 -20.04
CA GLY A 20 -53.60 -62.36 -19.43
C GLY A 20 -52.99 -62.15 -18.04
N VAL A 21 -52.16 -61.10 -17.92
CA VAL A 21 -51.52 -60.73 -16.66
C VAL A 21 -52.63 -60.41 -15.64
N PRO A 22 -52.69 -61.09 -14.48
CA PRO A 22 -53.68 -60.79 -13.45
C PRO A 22 -53.65 -59.29 -13.13
N GLY A 23 -54.79 -58.60 -13.10
CA GLY A 23 -54.87 -57.15 -12.88
C GLY A 23 -54.27 -56.62 -11.55
N LYS A 24 -53.77 -57.52 -10.69
CA LYS A 24 -52.95 -57.22 -9.51
C LYS A 24 -51.47 -57.01 -9.85
N ILE A 25 -50.92 -57.74 -10.82
CA ILE A 25 -49.52 -57.61 -11.28
C ILE A 25 -49.33 -56.33 -12.09
N GLU A 26 -50.29 -55.96 -12.95
CA GLU A 26 -50.23 -54.70 -13.72
C GLU A 26 -50.23 -53.46 -12.83
N ARG A 27 -51.05 -53.45 -11.77
CA ARG A 27 -51.08 -52.37 -10.76
C ARG A 27 -49.74 -52.24 -10.03
N THR A 28 -49.11 -53.35 -9.68
CA THR A 28 -47.79 -53.35 -9.02
C THR A 28 -46.70 -52.84 -9.95
N LEU A 29 -46.71 -53.22 -11.23
CA LEU A 29 -45.75 -52.73 -12.23
C LEU A 29 -45.88 -51.23 -12.49
N ARG A 30 -47.11 -50.71 -12.61
CA ARG A 30 -47.36 -49.26 -12.72
C ARG A 30 -46.86 -48.49 -11.51
N ARG A 31 -47.12 -49.02 -10.30
CA ARG A 31 -46.63 -48.45 -9.05
C ARG A 31 -45.10 -48.43 -8.99
N TRP A 32 -44.43 -49.51 -9.38
CA TRP A 32 -42.95 -49.57 -9.43
C TRP A 32 -42.36 -48.62 -10.47
N SER A 33 -43.03 -48.47 -11.63
CA SER A 33 -42.63 -47.50 -12.65
C SER A 33 -42.76 -46.06 -12.15
N GLN A 34 -43.83 -45.74 -11.42
CA GLN A 34 -44.03 -44.43 -10.78
C GLN A 34 -43.00 -44.18 -9.69
N GLU A 35 -42.83 -45.12 -8.75
CA GLU A 35 -41.84 -45.02 -7.66
C GLU A 35 -40.41 -44.87 -8.21
N ARG A 36 -40.10 -45.51 -9.35
CA ARG A 36 -38.80 -45.34 -10.02
C ARG A 36 -38.65 -43.96 -10.66
N ALA A 37 -39.68 -43.47 -11.35
CA ALA A 37 -39.67 -42.12 -11.93
C ALA A 37 -39.53 -41.05 -10.83
N GLU A 38 -40.27 -41.18 -9.73
CA GLU A 38 -40.18 -40.30 -8.56
C GLU A 38 -38.78 -40.34 -7.92
N ARG A 39 -38.16 -41.52 -7.80
CA ARG A 39 -36.78 -41.66 -7.30
C ARG A 39 -35.77 -41.01 -8.24
N GLU A 40 -35.91 -41.21 -9.55
CA GLU A 40 -35.03 -40.60 -10.55
C GLU A 40 -35.17 -39.07 -10.58
N GLU A 41 -36.39 -38.54 -10.46
CA GLU A 41 -36.66 -37.12 -10.33
C GLU A 41 -36.10 -36.54 -9.02
N ALA A 42 -36.31 -37.21 -7.90
CA ALA A 42 -35.74 -36.80 -6.61
C ALA A 42 -34.20 -36.79 -6.63
N LEU A 43 -33.56 -37.76 -7.29
CA LEU A 43 -32.10 -37.79 -7.48
C LEU A 43 -31.62 -36.63 -8.35
N ARG A 44 -32.32 -36.32 -9.45
CA ARG A 44 -32.00 -35.16 -10.31
C ARG A 44 -32.17 -33.84 -9.56
N SER A 45 -33.24 -33.69 -8.77
CA SER A 45 -33.47 -32.51 -7.94
C SER A 45 -32.35 -32.32 -6.91
N ARG A 46 -31.95 -33.38 -6.20
CA ARG A 46 -30.83 -33.35 -5.24
C ARG A 46 -29.49 -33.05 -5.90
N ALA A 47 -29.25 -33.60 -7.10
CA ALA A 47 -28.03 -33.33 -7.86
C ALA A 47 -27.96 -31.85 -8.29
N ALA A 48 -29.06 -31.31 -8.82
CA ALA A 48 -29.16 -29.89 -9.19
C ALA A 48 -29.02 -28.95 -7.98
N GLU A 49 -29.58 -29.33 -6.82
CA GLU A 49 -29.41 -28.56 -5.57
C GLU A 49 -27.95 -28.55 -5.11
N ARG A 50 -27.27 -29.72 -5.17
CA ARG A 50 -25.84 -29.82 -4.84
C ARG A 50 -24.95 -29.02 -5.79
N GLU A 51 -25.27 -29.01 -7.08
CA GLU A 51 -24.56 -28.22 -8.08
C GLU A 51 -24.71 -26.71 -7.82
N ARG A 52 -25.94 -26.23 -7.57
CA ARG A 52 -26.19 -24.84 -7.18
C ARG A 52 -25.46 -24.44 -5.91
N GLU A 53 -25.42 -25.33 -4.92
CA GLU A 53 -24.70 -25.08 -3.67
C GLU A 53 -23.19 -24.97 -3.91
N LEU A 54 -22.62 -25.85 -4.76
CA LEU A 54 -21.21 -25.81 -5.12
C LEU A 54 -20.85 -24.56 -5.94
N GLU A 55 -21.75 -24.12 -6.84
CA GLU A 55 -21.61 -22.85 -7.56
C GLU A 55 -21.62 -21.65 -6.60
N ARG A 56 -22.53 -21.63 -5.63
CA ARG A 56 -22.57 -20.59 -4.58
C ARG A 56 -21.28 -20.55 -3.77
N GLN A 57 -20.77 -21.71 -3.35
CA GLN A 57 -19.52 -21.81 -2.59
C GLN A 57 -18.30 -21.34 -3.41
N ARG A 58 -18.26 -21.65 -4.72
CA ARG A 58 -17.22 -21.15 -5.62
C ARG A 58 -17.31 -19.64 -5.81
N ALA A 59 -18.51 -19.11 -6.01
CA ALA A 59 -18.73 -17.67 -6.15
C ALA A 59 -18.34 -16.91 -4.86
N GLN A 60 -18.73 -17.44 -3.70
CA GLN A 60 -18.34 -16.85 -2.41
C GLN A 60 -16.83 -16.88 -2.22
N ARG A 61 -16.16 -18.00 -2.51
CA ARG A 61 -14.70 -18.09 -2.42
C ARG A 61 -14.01 -17.09 -3.33
N LEU A 62 -14.47 -16.96 -4.58
CA LEU A 62 -13.93 -16.00 -5.53
C LEU A 62 -14.11 -14.55 -5.04
N GLU A 63 -15.25 -14.24 -4.42
CA GLU A 63 -15.49 -12.92 -3.85
C GLU A 63 -14.57 -12.63 -2.65
N GLU A 64 -14.33 -13.63 -1.79
CA GLU A 64 -13.38 -13.53 -0.69
C GLU A 64 -11.93 -13.33 -1.20
N GLU A 65 -11.56 -14.02 -2.28
CA GLU A 65 -10.24 -13.88 -2.92
C GLU A 65 -10.09 -12.49 -3.57
N LYS A 66 -11.12 -12.00 -4.26
CA LYS A 66 -11.17 -10.63 -4.80
C LYS A 66 -11.04 -9.57 -3.73
N SER A 67 -11.80 -9.69 -2.64
CA SER A 67 -11.75 -8.74 -1.53
C SER A 67 -10.34 -8.65 -0.93
N LYS A 68 -9.63 -9.77 -0.79
CA LYS A 68 -8.23 -9.80 -0.33
C LYS A 68 -7.27 -9.15 -1.34
N ALA A 69 -7.44 -9.47 -2.63
CA ALA A 69 -6.65 -8.90 -3.71
C ALA A 69 -6.81 -7.38 -3.77
N ASP A 70 -8.04 -6.88 -3.71
CA ASP A 70 -8.35 -5.45 -3.72
C ASP A 70 -7.77 -4.75 -2.49
N THR A 71 -7.90 -5.37 -1.30
CA THR A 71 -7.30 -4.84 -0.07
C THR A 71 -5.79 -4.67 -0.19
N PHE A 72 -5.09 -5.63 -0.80
CA PHE A 72 -3.65 -5.52 -1.05
C PHE A 72 -3.30 -4.39 -2.01
N ALA A 73 -4.04 -4.26 -3.12
CA ALA A 73 -3.83 -3.18 -4.08
C ALA A 73 -4.11 -1.81 -3.46
N ASP A 74 -5.18 -1.69 -2.68
CA ASP A 74 -5.57 -0.45 -1.99
C ASP A 74 -4.56 -0.04 -0.90
N GLU A 75 -3.98 -1.01 -0.19
CA GLU A 75 -2.89 -0.75 0.76
C GLU A 75 -1.67 -0.14 0.06
N ILE A 76 -1.23 -0.72 -1.06
CA ILE A 76 -0.11 -0.19 -1.85
C ILE A 76 -0.44 1.23 -2.35
N LYS A 77 -1.63 1.43 -2.92
CA LYS A 77 -2.08 2.74 -3.41
C LYS A 77 -2.15 3.77 -2.28
N GLY A 78 -2.65 3.39 -1.10
CA GLY A 78 -2.70 4.25 0.07
C GLY A 78 -1.32 4.70 0.54
N ILE A 79 -0.34 3.77 0.55
CA ILE A 79 1.07 4.10 0.87
C ILE A 79 1.64 5.08 -0.15
N ILE A 80 1.40 4.86 -1.44
CA ILE A 80 1.86 5.76 -2.53
C ILE A 80 1.22 7.14 -2.39
N GLU A 81 -0.09 7.20 -2.16
CA GLU A 81 -0.85 8.44 -2.03
C GLU A 81 -0.37 9.28 -0.84
N GLU A 82 -0.09 8.65 0.30
CA GLU A 82 0.49 9.29 1.48
C GLU A 82 1.86 9.93 1.18
N HIS A 83 2.63 9.35 0.26
CA HIS A 83 3.99 9.77 -0.07
C HIS A 83 4.12 10.51 -1.41
N LYS A 84 3.01 10.80 -2.10
CA LYS A 84 3.01 11.29 -3.49
C LYS A 84 3.83 12.57 -3.70
N TYR A 85 3.88 13.48 -2.73
CA TYR A 85 4.68 14.70 -2.82
C TYR A 85 6.18 14.43 -2.73
N ASN A 86 6.59 13.50 -1.87
CA ASN A 86 7.98 13.06 -1.76
C ASN A 86 8.41 12.31 -3.02
N LEU A 87 7.52 11.48 -3.57
CA LEU A 87 7.73 10.78 -4.84
C LEU A 87 7.93 11.76 -6.00
N VAL A 88 7.14 12.84 -6.08
CA VAL A 88 7.35 13.89 -7.10
C VAL A 88 8.68 14.61 -6.95
N ALA A 89 9.12 14.88 -5.71
CA ALA A 89 10.42 15.50 -5.46
C ALA A 89 11.57 14.59 -5.91
N GLU A 90 11.53 13.31 -5.54
CA GLU A 90 12.53 12.33 -5.96
C GLU A 90 12.48 12.07 -7.47
N ARG A 91 11.28 12.06 -8.09
CA ARG A 91 11.13 11.98 -9.55
C ARG A 91 11.84 13.13 -10.24
N LYS A 92 11.67 14.37 -9.77
CA LYS A 92 12.35 15.55 -10.33
C LYS A 92 13.89 15.47 -10.24
N LYS A 93 14.40 14.76 -9.24
CA LYS A 93 15.84 14.55 -9.02
C LYS A 93 16.45 13.51 -9.96
N TYR A 94 15.70 12.44 -10.26
CA TYR A 94 16.21 11.29 -11.03
C TYR A 94 15.73 11.22 -12.48
N VAL A 95 14.70 11.99 -12.85
CA VAL A 95 14.22 12.08 -14.23
C VAL A 95 14.88 13.26 -14.94
N PHE A 96 15.77 12.93 -15.87
CA PHE A 96 16.47 13.92 -16.71
C PHE A 96 15.76 14.09 -18.05
N LYS A 97 15.64 15.32 -18.52
CA LYS A 97 15.13 15.61 -19.88
C LYS A 97 16.30 15.83 -20.83
N ASP A 98 16.26 15.16 -21.98
CA ASP A 98 17.21 15.44 -23.06
C ASP A 98 16.87 16.77 -23.77
N ALA A 99 17.72 17.17 -24.72
CA ALA A 99 17.53 18.41 -25.49
C ALA A 99 16.23 18.45 -26.32
N TYR A 100 15.57 17.31 -26.51
CA TYR A 100 14.31 17.16 -27.24
C TYR A 100 13.10 17.04 -26.30
N GLY A 101 13.31 17.09 -24.99
CA GLY A 101 12.26 16.96 -23.98
C GLY A 101 11.89 15.52 -23.64
N ASN A 102 12.63 14.51 -24.12
CA ASN A 102 12.39 13.12 -23.76
C ASN A 102 12.91 12.87 -22.33
N GLU A 103 12.09 12.22 -21.51
CA GLU A 103 12.45 11.86 -20.14
C GLU A 103 13.28 10.57 -20.12
N ASN A 104 14.44 10.62 -19.48
CA ASN A 104 15.20 9.45 -19.08
C ASN A 104 14.70 8.99 -17.70
N LEU A 105 14.05 7.82 -17.69
CA LEU A 105 13.45 7.23 -16.50
C LEU A 105 14.33 6.14 -15.87
N ASP A 106 15.53 5.90 -16.38
CA ASP A 106 16.33 4.73 -16.00
C ASP A 106 16.74 4.74 -14.53
N GLN A 107 17.10 5.91 -13.98
CA GLN A 107 17.41 6.07 -12.55
C GLN A 107 16.16 6.15 -11.67
N TRP A 108 15.01 6.49 -12.26
CA TRP A 108 13.77 6.66 -11.54
C TRP A 108 13.03 5.33 -11.37
N ILE A 109 12.82 4.59 -12.47
CA ILE A 109 12.21 3.25 -12.47
C ILE A 109 13.24 2.20 -12.01
N GLY A 110 14.53 2.40 -12.30
CA GLY A 110 15.56 1.38 -12.13
C GLY A 110 15.72 0.55 -13.40
N LYS A 111 16.98 0.38 -13.84
CA LYS A 111 17.35 -0.50 -14.96
C LYS A 111 18.46 -1.48 -14.56
N PRO A 112 18.27 -2.81 -14.78
CA PRO A 112 17.03 -3.44 -15.25
C PRO A 112 15.87 -3.24 -14.25
N MET A 113 14.63 -3.41 -14.72
CA MET A 113 13.45 -3.35 -13.83
C MET A 113 13.62 -4.31 -12.66
N LEU A 114 13.00 -4.00 -11.54
CA LEU A 114 13.14 -4.76 -10.30
C LEU A 114 12.49 -6.14 -10.44
N MET A 115 13.26 -7.12 -10.92
CA MET A 115 12.79 -8.49 -11.09
C MET A 115 12.77 -9.22 -9.76
N GLN A 116 11.79 -10.10 -9.55
CA GLN A 116 11.67 -10.91 -8.32
C GLN A 116 12.95 -11.73 -8.07
N SER A 117 13.53 -12.28 -9.15
CA SER A 117 14.79 -13.01 -9.11
C SER A 117 15.99 -12.17 -8.64
N MET A 118 16.00 -10.87 -8.94
CA MET A 118 17.07 -9.95 -8.53
C MET A 118 16.99 -9.56 -7.06
N ILE A 119 15.78 -9.46 -6.50
CA ILE A 119 15.59 -9.15 -5.08
C ILE A 119 16.21 -10.23 -4.19
N LYS A 120 16.02 -11.51 -4.53
CA LYS A 120 16.61 -12.62 -3.75
C LYS A 120 18.13 -12.63 -3.80
N LEU A 121 18.72 -12.24 -4.94
CA LEU A 121 20.16 -12.07 -5.07
C LEU A 121 20.69 -10.92 -4.20
N GLN A 122 19.90 -9.84 -4.03
CA GLN A 122 20.29 -8.69 -3.22
C GLN A 122 20.52 -9.03 -1.75
N PHE A 123 19.66 -9.88 -1.15
CA PHE A 123 19.84 -10.34 0.23
C PHE A 123 21.07 -11.22 0.42
N LEU A 124 21.51 -11.89 -0.64
CA LEU A 124 22.66 -12.81 -0.59
C LEU A 124 24.00 -12.11 -0.85
N VAL A 125 24.02 -11.12 -1.76
CA VAL A 125 25.27 -10.51 -2.27
C VAL A 125 25.53 -9.13 -1.65
N GLY A 126 24.48 -8.44 -1.20
CA GLY A 126 24.58 -7.25 -0.36
C GLY A 126 25.48 -6.15 -0.90
N ASN A 127 25.18 -5.62 -2.09
CA ASN A 127 25.68 -4.31 -2.52
C ASN A 127 25.18 -3.96 -3.92
N ASP A 128 24.16 -3.11 -4.00
CA ASP A 128 23.80 -2.54 -5.29
C ASP A 128 23.22 -1.15 -5.13
N GLU A 129 23.90 -0.19 -5.75
CA GLU A 129 23.66 1.25 -5.60
C GLU A 129 22.30 1.69 -6.18
N TRP A 130 21.70 0.86 -7.04
CA TRP A 130 20.46 1.14 -7.75
C TRP A 130 19.20 0.91 -6.88
N PHE A 131 19.27 0.05 -5.86
CA PHE A 131 18.23 -0.06 -4.82
C PHE A 131 18.17 1.15 -3.89
N LEU A 132 19.16 2.05 -3.95
CA LEU A 132 19.27 3.22 -3.08
C LEU A 132 18.69 4.50 -3.69
N LYS A 133 18.03 4.40 -4.85
CA LYS A 133 17.52 5.55 -5.61
C LYS A 133 16.12 5.25 -6.16
N GLY A 134 15.36 6.31 -6.46
CA GLY A 134 14.10 6.25 -7.20
C GLY A 134 13.02 5.34 -6.59
N MET A 135 12.22 4.76 -7.47
CA MET A 135 11.16 3.80 -7.13
C MET A 135 11.68 2.52 -6.44
N PRO A 136 12.85 1.93 -6.81
CA PRO A 136 13.35 0.75 -6.11
C PRO A 136 13.58 1.00 -4.61
N TYR A 137 14.15 2.16 -4.27
CA TYR A 137 14.35 2.55 -2.88
C TYR A 137 13.03 2.76 -2.13
N PHE A 138 12.08 3.44 -2.77
CA PHE A 138 10.76 3.65 -2.18
C PHE A 138 10.04 2.32 -1.89
N TRP A 139 10.04 1.39 -2.85
CA TRP A 139 9.48 0.07 -2.62
C TRP A 139 10.17 -0.64 -1.44
N TYR A 140 11.50 -0.69 -1.45
CA TYR A 140 12.27 -1.39 -0.42
C TYR A 140 12.15 -0.78 0.98
N LYS A 141 12.10 0.56 1.09
CA LYS A 141 12.09 1.26 2.38
C LYS A 141 10.71 1.60 2.91
N VAL A 142 9.69 1.67 2.05
CA VAL A 142 8.37 2.18 2.43
C VAL A 142 7.27 1.16 2.17
N ILE A 143 7.14 0.65 0.94
CA ILE A 143 6.07 -0.31 0.61
C ILE A 143 6.31 -1.63 1.35
N LEU A 144 7.49 -2.22 1.15
CA LEU A 144 7.82 -3.56 1.62
C LEU A 144 7.64 -3.72 3.14
N PRO A 145 8.19 -2.87 4.02
CA PRO A 145 8.03 -3.02 5.47
C PRO A 145 6.58 -2.89 5.94
N ARG A 146 5.74 -2.13 5.20
CA ARG A 146 4.32 -1.95 5.54
C ARG A 146 3.47 -3.14 5.08
N THR A 147 3.77 -3.67 3.89
CA THR A 147 3.03 -4.81 3.32
C THR A 147 3.40 -6.16 3.93
N GLY A 148 4.63 -6.32 4.42
CA GLY A 148 5.13 -7.55 5.05
C GLY A 148 4.87 -7.59 6.56
N ASN A 149 5.09 -6.46 7.24
CA ASN A 149 4.80 -6.23 8.67
C ASN A 149 5.41 -7.27 9.65
N THR A 150 6.48 -7.97 9.26
CA THR A 150 7.22 -8.88 10.15
C THR A 150 8.39 -8.19 10.85
N GLY A 151 8.91 -7.11 10.25
CA GLY A 151 10.09 -6.40 10.72
C GLY A 151 11.41 -7.03 10.27
N GLU A 152 11.35 -8.15 9.54
CA GLU A 152 12.48 -8.86 8.96
C GLU A 152 12.41 -8.77 7.43
N PRO A 153 13.33 -8.03 6.77
CA PRO A 153 13.23 -7.75 5.33
C PRO A 153 13.12 -8.97 4.41
N ALA A 154 13.73 -10.10 4.78
CA ALA A 154 13.65 -11.33 4.00
C ALA A 154 12.24 -11.96 4.09
N GLU A 155 11.64 -11.94 5.28
CA GLU A 155 10.28 -12.45 5.50
C GLU A 155 9.24 -11.52 4.88
N ASP A 156 9.41 -10.20 5.01
CA ASP A 156 8.53 -9.20 4.40
C ASP A 156 8.44 -9.36 2.88
N VAL A 157 9.55 -9.77 2.23
CA VAL A 157 9.59 -10.03 0.78
C VAL A 157 8.78 -11.25 0.41
N ASP A 158 8.91 -12.34 1.17
CA ASP A 158 8.11 -13.54 0.92
C ASP A 158 6.61 -13.26 1.11
N VAL A 159 6.25 -12.50 2.17
CA VAL A 159 4.86 -12.06 2.40
C VAL A 159 4.34 -11.20 1.26
N PHE A 160 5.13 -10.22 0.79
CA PHE A 160 4.75 -9.37 -0.33
C PHE A 160 4.45 -10.20 -1.59
N PHE A 161 5.32 -11.14 -1.94
CA PHE A 161 5.15 -11.97 -3.14
C PHE A 161 4.01 -12.99 -3.01
N GLU A 162 3.74 -13.52 -1.81
CA GLU A 162 2.55 -14.36 -1.57
C GLU A 162 1.26 -13.58 -1.83
N ARG A 163 1.19 -12.32 -1.38
CA ARG A 163 0.04 -11.44 -1.61
C ARG A 163 -0.10 -11.06 -3.08
N TYR A 164 1.01 -10.81 -3.77
CA TYR A 164 1.01 -10.55 -5.21
C TYR A 164 0.57 -11.77 -6.03
N GLU A 165 1.01 -12.98 -5.66
CA GLU A 165 0.55 -14.25 -6.25
C GLU A 165 -0.98 -14.39 -6.13
N GLN A 166 -1.53 -14.11 -4.94
CA GLN A 166 -2.97 -14.12 -4.71
C GLN A 166 -3.68 -13.10 -5.61
N TYR A 167 -3.17 -11.86 -5.65
CA TYR A 167 -3.71 -10.81 -6.51
C TYR A 167 -3.70 -11.20 -7.99
N ARG A 168 -2.60 -11.77 -8.48
CA ARG A 168 -2.45 -12.25 -9.86
C ARG A 168 -3.39 -13.41 -10.17
N SER A 169 -3.66 -14.29 -9.21
CA SER A 169 -4.59 -15.42 -9.43
C SER A 169 -6.03 -14.95 -9.68
N VAL A 170 -6.39 -13.78 -9.14
CA VAL A 170 -7.67 -13.11 -9.37
C VAL A 170 -7.62 -12.22 -10.63
N TYR A 171 -6.53 -11.48 -10.81
CA TYR A 171 -6.32 -10.51 -11.89
C TYR A 171 -5.17 -10.93 -12.80
N SER A 172 -5.45 -11.93 -13.64
CA SER A 172 -4.43 -12.63 -14.43
C SER A 172 -4.09 -11.97 -15.77
N GLN A 173 -4.78 -10.91 -16.18
CA GLN A 173 -4.54 -10.24 -17.47
C GLN A 173 -4.01 -8.81 -17.28
N VAL A 174 -3.17 -8.36 -18.21
CA VAL A 174 -2.70 -6.98 -18.31
C VAL A 174 -2.89 -6.45 -19.73
N VAL A 175 -3.07 -5.12 -19.86
CA VAL A 175 -3.18 -4.44 -21.15
C VAL A 175 -1.81 -3.88 -21.51
N ASP A 176 -1.18 -4.45 -22.54
CA ASP A 176 0.08 -3.98 -23.09
C ASP A 176 -0.18 -3.11 -24.34
N VAL A 177 0.71 -2.15 -24.60
CA VAL A 177 0.71 -1.34 -25.82
C VAL A 177 1.94 -1.72 -26.63
N SER A 178 1.86 -2.85 -27.34
CA SER A 178 2.91 -3.27 -28.27
C SER A 178 2.56 -2.78 -29.68
N GLY A 179 3.13 -1.64 -30.08
CA GLY A 179 2.95 -1.10 -31.43
C GLY A 179 1.50 -0.76 -31.76
N ASN A 180 1.03 0.42 -31.36
CA ASN A 180 -0.28 1.03 -31.67
C ASN A 180 -1.56 0.21 -31.37
N GLU A 181 -1.50 -1.09 -31.07
CA GLU A 181 -2.62 -1.94 -30.68
C GLU A 181 -2.56 -2.28 -29.20
N ARG A 182 -3.73 -2.23 -28.53
CA ARG A 182 -3.88 -2.74 -27.15
C ARG A 182 -4.05 -4.25 -27.21
N ILE A 183 -3.11 -4.98 -26.63
CA ILE A 183 -3.14 -6.43 -26.56
C ILE A 183 -3.27 -6.85 -25.10
N GLU A 184 -4.26 -7.68 -24.80
CA GLU A 184 -4.37 -8.34 -23.50
C GLU A 184 -3.42 -9.55 -23.46
N ARG A 185 -2.55 -9.59 -22.45
CA ARG A 185 -1.64 -10.71 -22.20
C ARG A 185 -1.73 -11.19 -20.75
N ASP A 186 -1.25 -12.39 -20.51
CA ASP A 186 -1.18 -12.94 -19.15
C ASP A 186 -0.16 -12.17 -18.30
N LYS A 187 -0.52 -11.97 -17.03
CA LYS A 187 0.31 -11.36 -16.01
C LYS A 187 1.35 -12.38 -15.53
N THR A 188 2.62 -12.03 -15.67
CA THR A 188 3.78 -12.84 -15.30
C THR A 188 4.23 -12.52 -13.87
N GLU A 189 5.15 -13.35 -13.34
CA GLU A 189 5.78 -13.09 -12.03
C GLU A 189 6.52 -11.76 -12.00
N GLU A 190 7.00 -11.29 -13.14
CA GLU A 190 7.84 -10.09 -13.24
C GLU A 190 7.04 -8.80 -13.47
N ASP A 191 5.72 -8.89 -13.64
CA ASP A 191 4.85 -7.72 -13.88
C ASP A 191 4.56 -6.89 -12.61
N TRP A 192 4.86 -7.43 -11.42
CA TRP A 192 4.53 -6.81 -10.13
C TRP A 192 5.10 -5.40 -10.01
N TYR A 193 6.33 -5.23 -10.48
CA TYR A 193 7.03 -3.97 -10.34
C TYR A 193 6.55 -2.93 -11.35
N ALA A 194 6.20 -3.37 -12.55
CA ALA A 194 5.59 -2.50 -13.56
C ALA A 194 4.24 -1.94 -13.05
N GLU A 195 3.47 -2.75 -12.32
CA GLU A 195 2.21 -2.32 -11.72
C GLU A 195 2.43 -1.27 -10.61
N ILE A 196 3.39 -1.50 -9.70
CA ILE A 196 3.75 -0.50 -8.68
C ILE A 196 4.28 0.79 -9.32
N ALA A 197 5.16 0.67 -10.30
CA ALA A 197 5.71 1.81 -11.02
C ALA A 197 4.60 2.62 -11.72
N THR A 198 3.58 1.94 -12.25
CA THR A 198 2.40 2.59 -12.83
C THR A 198 1.64 3.39 -11.79
N TYR A 199 1.33 2.81 -10.62
CA TYR A 199 0.65 3.54 -9.54
C TYR A 199 1.45 4.75 -9.05
N ILE A 200 2.78 4.61 -8.94
CA ILE A 200 3.65 5.73 -8.55
C ILE A 200 3.65 6.82 -9.63
N GLU A 201 3.77 6.47 -10.90
CA GLU A 201 3.73 7.45 -12.00
C GLU A 201 2.38 8.16 -12.07
N GLU A 202 1.27 7.45 -11.94
CA GLU A 202 -0.08 8.04 -11.90
C GLU A 202 -0.21 9.03 -10.74
N ALA A 203 0.25 8.66 -9.54
CA ALA A 203 0.26 9.56 -8.40
C ALA A 203 1.13 10.80 -8.65
N CYS A 204 2.32 10.63 -9.22
CA CYS A 204 3.21 11.75 -9.57
C CYS A 204 2.59 12.67 -10.62
N GLN A 205 2.02 12.10 -11.67
CA GLN A 205 1.38 12.84 -12.76
C GLN A 205 0.16 13.60 -12.26
N SER A 206 -0.65 13.03 -11.36
CA SER A 206 -1.80 13.72 -10.77
C SER A 206 -1.38 15.02 -10.06
N VAL A 207 -0.25 14.99 -9.35
CA VAL A 207 0.32 16.16 -8.67
C VAL A 207 0.91 17.17 -9.69
N LEU A 208 1.59 16.68 -10.74
CA LEU A 208 2.19 17.54 -11.77
C LEU A 208 1.14 18.21 -12.68
N GLN A 209 0.03 17.54 -12.96
CA GLN A 209 -1.03 18.01 -13.87
C GLN A 209 -2.03 18.96 -13.22
N ALA A 210 -2.10 19.03 -11.89
CA ALA A 210 -2.94 19.97 -11.15
C ALA A 210 -2.59 21.46 -11.40
N GLY A 211 -1.65 21.75 -12.32
CA GLY A 211 -1.20 23.08 -12.70
C GLY A 211 -0.21 23.65 -11.68
N PRO A 212 0.33 24.87 -11.92
CA PRO A 212 1.01 25.59 -10.87
C PRO A 212 -0.04 26.00 -9.84
N LEU A 213 -0.29 25.13 -8.86
CA LEU A 213 -0.27 25.63 -7.49
C LEU A 213 1.02 26.45 -7.38
N GLU A 214 0.94 27.73 -7.10
CA GLU A 214 2.15 28.49 -6.73
C GLU A 214 2.91 27.64 -5.71
N SER A 215 4.05 27.09 -6.17
CA SER A 215 4.90 26.09 -5.52
C SER A 215 4.21 24.87 -4.89
N VAL A 216 4.05 23.78 -5.66
CA VAL A 216 4.36 22.44 -5.12
C VAL A 216 5.72 22.00 -5.65
N GLY A 217 6.73 22.74 -5.21
CA GLY A 217 7.88 22.05 -4.64
C GLY A 217 7.39 21.29 -3.41
N GLU A 218 8.20 20.36 -2.92
CA GLU A 218 8.45 20.33 -1.49
C GLU A 218 7.95 21.60 -0.79
N MET A 219 7.03 21.51 0.17
CA MET A 219 6.90 22.59 1.16
C MET A 219 8.33 22.86 1.59
N SER A 220 8.93 23.97 1.14
CA SER A 220 10.34 24.20 1.36
C SER A 220 10.57 24.24 2.87
N GLY A 221 11.83 24.18 3.34
CA GLY A 221 12.10 24.40 4.78
C GLY A 221 11.33 25.63 5.29
N VAL A 222 11.36 26.71 4.49
CA VAL A 222 10.64 27.97 4.72
C VAL A 222 9.12 27.82 4.72
N ASP A 223 8.53 27.06 3.78
CA ASP A 223 7.07 26.86 3.78
C ASP A 223 6.62 25.99 4.97
N TYR A 224 7.49 25.08 5.44
CA TYR A 224 7.22 24.24 6.60
C TYR A 224 7.34 25.01 7.90
N GLU A 225 8.30 25.92 7.98
CA GLU A 225 8.38 26.93 9.04
C GLU A 225 7.09 27.75 9.08
N LYS A 226 6.63 28.26 7.94
CA LYS A 226 5.37 29.01 7.85
C LYS A 226 4.16 28.17 8.28
N HIS A 227 4.09 26.92 7.85
CA HIS A 227 3.03 26.01 8.29
C HIS A 227 3.02 25.79 9.81
N CYS A 228 4.19 25.61 10.41
CA CYS A 228 4.33 25.50 11.87
C CYS A 228 3.92 26.81 12.56
N ALA A 229 4.25 27.97 11.99
CA ALA A 229 3.82 29.26 12.49
C ALA A 229 2.29 29.39 12.48
N ASP A 230 1.63 29.06 11.36
CA ASP A 230 0.16 29.10 11.23
C ASP A 230 -0.53 28.23 12.30
N LEU A 231 0.00 27.03 12.57
CA LEU A 231 -0.53 26.13 13.61
C LEU A 231 -0.38 26.72 15.03
N LEU A 232 0.74 27.38 15.30
CA LEU A 232 1.01 28.04 16.58
C LEU A 232 0.12 29.26 16.78
N GLU A 233 -0.04 30.08 15.75
CA GLU A 233 -0.97 31.22 15.77
C GLU A 233 -2.41 30.76 16.00
N ALA A 234 -2.84 29.69 15.33
CA ALA A 234 -4.14 29.08 15.56
C ALA A 234 -4.32 28.55 17.00
N ALA A 235 -3.23 28.14 17.66
CA ALA A 235 -3.20 27.73 19.07
C ALA A 235 -3.05 28.92 20.06
N GLY A 236 -3.11 30.15 19.56
CA GLY A 236 -3.09 31.38 20.35
C GLY A 236 -1.70 31.84 20.79
N TRP A 237 -0.65 31.46 20.07
CA TRP A 237 0.69 31.99 20.25
C TRP A 237 0.92 33.23 19.38
N SER A 238 1.74 34.17 19.87
CA SER A 238 2.30 35.24 19.04
C SER A 238 3.63 34.75 18.47
N VAL A 239 3.70 34.57 17.15
CA VAL A 239 4.87 34.01 16.44
C VAL A 239 5.64 35.11 15.72
N SER A 240 6.98 34.99 15.71
CA SER A 240 7.86 35.81 14.88
C SER A 240 8.92 34.94 14.21
N ASP A 241 9.07 35.08 12.90
CA ASP A 241 10.13 34.43 12.13
C ASP A 241 11.50 35.03 12.46
N THR A 242 12.56 34.24 12.36
CA THR A 242 13.94 34.74 12.37
C THR A 242 14.44 35.00 10.94
N ALA A 243 15.57 35.67 10.81
CA ALA A 243 16.14 35.94 9.49
C ALA A 243 16.60 34.63 8.82
N VAL A 244 16.21 34.41 7.56
CA VAL A 244 16.58 33.26 6.72
C VAL A 244 18.09 32.96 6.67
N THR A 245 18.94 33.96 6.97
CA THR A 245 20.38 33.77 7.16
C THR A 245 20.82 34.32 8.51
N GLY A 246 21.57 33.54 9.29
CA GLY A 246 22.08 33.96 10.60
C GLY A 246 21.09 33.78 11.76
N ASP A 247 20.06 32.96 11.55
CA ASP A 247 19.05 32.50 12.52
C ASP A 247 19.60 31.91 13.83
N GLN A 248 20.88 31.51 13.84
CA GLN A 248 21.53 30.78 14.93
C GLN A 248 20.82 29.46 15.29
N GLY A 249 20.18 28.81 14.30
CA GLY A 249 19.49 27.54 14.51
C GLY A 249 18.13 27.65 15.21
N VAL A 250 17.41 28.75 15.00
CA VAL A 250 16.03 28.96 15.47
C VAL A 250 15.24 29.54 14.32
N ASP A 251 14.24 28.82 13.82
CA ASP A 251 13.46 29.28 12.68
C ASP A 251 12.30 30.18 13.14
N LEU A 252 11.64 29.81 14.25
CA LEU A 252 10.52 30.55 14.81
C LEU A 252 10.73 30.87 16.29
N ILE A 253 10.22 32.01 16.72
CA ILE A 253 10.07 32.36 18.13
C ILE A 253 8.59 32.54 18.45
N ALA A 254 8.05 31.68 19.30
CA ALA A 254 6.66 31.74 19.75
C ALA A 254 6.58 32.26 21.19
N THR A 255 5.67 33.20 21.43
CA THR A 255 5.44 33.80 22.76
C THR A 255 4.00 33.68 23.20
N LYS A 256 3.79 33.27 24.45
CA LYS A 256 2.48 33.19 25.09
C LYS A 256 2.68 33.23 26.60
N ASN A 257 1.99 34.14 27.28
CA ASN A 257 2.18 34.38 28.72
C ASN A 257 3.66 34.66 29.06
N ASN A 258 4.25 33.89 29.99
CA ASN A 258 5.66 34.00 30.36
C ASN A 258 6.58 33.06 29.53
N ALA A 259 6.03 32.33 28.57
CA ALA A 259 6.79 31.43 27.71
C ALA A 259 7.28 32.16 26.46
N ARG A 260 8.58 32.06 26.20
CA ARG A 260 9.24 32.41 24.94
C ARG A 260 9.95 31.17 24.42
N VAL A 261 9.42 30.57 23.37
CA VAL A 261 9.85 29.26 22.86
C VAL A 261 10.64 29.48 21.57
N CYS A 262 11.87 28.99 21.55
CA CYS A 262 12.71 28.95 20.34
C CYS A 262 12.51 27.62 19.64
N ILE A 263 12.11 27.66 18.37
CA ILE A 263 11.63 26.50 17.63
C ILE A 263 12.50 26.33 16.39
N GLN A 264 13.03 25.11 16.21
CA GLN A 264 13.63 24.67 14.96
C GLN A 264 12.67 23.70 14.27
N CYS A 265 12.24 24.06 13.08
CA CYS A 265 11.43 23.26 12.18
C CYS A 265 12.35 22.48 11.24
N LYS A 266 12.26 21.14 11.25
CA LYS A 266 12.97 20.29 10.30
C LYS A 266 11.96 19.50 9.48
N ARG A 267 11.86 19.82 8.20
CA ARG A 267 11.14 18.98 7.23
C ARG A 267 12.12 18.00 6.60
N TYR A 268 12.06 16.73 6.97
CA TYR A 268 12.96 15.70 6.45
C TYR A 268 12.22 14.45 5.98
N SER A 269 12.85 13.75 5.04
CA SER A 269 12.47 12.40 4.59
C SER A 269 13.16 11.29 5.39
N SER A 270 14.01 11.65 6.35
CA SER A 270 14.77 10.72 7.20
C SER A 270 14.76 11.19 8.65
N PRO A 271 15.02 10.29 9.62
CA PRO A 271 14.94 10.65 11.03
C PRO A 271 15.89 11.79 11.43
N VAL A 272 15.40 12.70 12.26
CA VAL A 272 16.16 13.88 12.73
C VAL A 272 17.27 13.45 13.69
N GLY A 273 18.49 13.89 13.40
CA GLY A 273 19.70 13.61 14.19
C GLY A 273 20.02 14.68 15.24
N ASN A 274 21.12 14.47 15.97
CA ASN A 274 21.57 15.36 17.07
C ASN A 274 21.74 16.83 16.66
N LYS A 275 22.08 17.09 15.40
CA LYS A 275 22.41 18.44 14.91
C LYS A 275 21.28 19.44 15.19
N ALA A 276 20.02 19.07 14.92
CA ALA A 276 18.88 19.95 15.16
C ALA A 276 18.71 20.31 16.65
N VAL A 277 18.95 19.35 17.54
CA VAL A 277 18.90 19.57 19.01
C VAL A 277 20.03 20.50 19.45
N GLN A 278 21.24 20.33 18.91
CA GLN A 278 22.39 21.19 19.21
C GLN A 278 22.18 22.63 18.74
N GLU A 279 21.67 22.80 17.52
CA GLU A 279 21.36 24.09 16.90
C GLU A 279 20.36 24.88 17.76
N VAL A 280 19.19 24.30 18.05
CA VAL A 280 18.16 25.01 18.82
C VAL A 280 18.56 25.28 20.26
N THR A 281 19.40 24.43 20.87
CA THR A 281 19.93 24.67 22.23
C THR A 281 20.81 25.92 22.27
N ALA A 282 21.71 26.06 21.31
CA ALA A 282 22.57 27.24 21.20
C ALA A 282 21.73 28.49 20.85
N GLY A 283 20.81 28.35 19.90
CA GLY A 283 19.93 29.42 19.45
C GLY A 283 18.97 29.92 20.53
N MET A 284 18.43 29.04 21.38
CA MET A 284 17.61 29.44 22.54
C MET A 284 18.37 30.41 23.45
N THR A 285 19.65 30.13 23.72
CA THR A 285 20.49 31.02 24.53
C THR A 285 20.69 32.36 23.83
N HIS A 286 20.97 32.35 22.53
CA HIS A 286 21.16 33.56 21.73
C HIS A 286 19.93 34.46 21.70
N TRP A 287 18.73 33.88 21.56
CA TRP A 287 17.46 34.61 21.42
C TRP A 287 16.72 34.86 22.74
N ASN A 288 17.39 34.61 23.87
CA ASN A 288 16.83 34.70 25.23
C ASN A 288 15.52 33.90 25.39
N GLY A 289 15.46 32.72 24.77
CA GLY A 289 14.36 31.79 24.92
C GLY A 289 14.30 31.16 26.32
N THR A 290 13.09 30.86 26.76
CA THR A 290 12.80 30.10 27.99
C THR A 290 12.75 28.59 27.75
N HIS A 291 12.38 28.18 26.53
CA HIS A 291 12.24 26.77 26.13
C HIS A 291 12.76 26.59 24.70
N ALA A 292 13.22 25.38 24.38
CA ALA A 292 13.68 24.99 23.06
C ALA A 292 12.86 23.80 22.55
N VAL A 293 12.44 23.85 21.29
CA VAL A 293 11.61 22.83 20.65
C VAL A 293 12.17 22.49 19.27
N VAL A 294 12.22 21.20 18.95
CA VAL A 294 12.39 20.75 17.56
C VAL A 294 11.09 20.13 17.08
N VAL A 295 10.59 20.64 15.95
CA VAL A 295 9.38 20.18 15.28
C VAL A 295 9.77 19.48 13.99
N SER A 296 9.21 18.31 13.74
CA SER A 296 9.51 17.55 12.53
C SER A 296 8.34 16.67 12.09
N ASN A 297 8.21 16.51 10.77
CA ASN A 297 7.30 15.56 10.13
C ASN A 297 7.83 14.12 10.16
N ALA A 298 9.13 13.94 10.41
CA ALA A 298 9.81 12.65 10.52
C ALA A 298 10.17 12.30 11.97
N GLU A 299 10.43 11.02 12.23
CA GLU A 299 10.85 10.55 13.55
C GLU A 299 12.20 11.12 14.01
N PHE A 300 12.48 11.05 15.31
CA PHE A 300 13.77 11.41 15.88
C PHE A 300 14.62 10.17 16.14
N THR A 301 15.91 10.24 15.82
CA THR A 301 16.87 9.17 16.12
C THR A 301 16.96 8.94 17.65
N ARG A 302 17.32 7.70 18.07
CA ARG A 302 17.55 7.38 19.49
C ARG A 302 18.63 8.27 20.13
N ALA A 303 19.63 8.68 19.36
CA ALA A 303 20.65 9.61 19.82
C ALA A 303 20.08 11.01 20.07
N ALA A 304 19.24 11.53 19.16
CA ALA A 304 18.60 12.84 19.31
C ALA A 304 17.66 12.88 20.51
N LYS A 305 16.86 11.82 20.72
CA LYS A 305 15.98 11.68 21.89
C LYS A 305 16.77 11.77 23.21
N ARG A 306 17.88 11.02 23.34
CA ARG A 306 18.75 11.08 24.54
C ARG A 306 19.40 12.46 24.73
N LEU A 307 19.82 13.11 23.65
CA LEU A 307 20.41 14.44 23.74
C LEU A 307 19.36 15.48 24.20
N ALA A 308 18.15 15.39 23.66
CA ALA A 308 17.04 16.25 24.02
C ALA A 308 16.67 16.12 25.50
N GLU A 309 16.63 14.89 26.05
CA GLU A 309 16.47 14.64 27.49
C GLU A 309 17.53 15.35 28.34
N SER A 310 18.80 15.29 27.92
CA SER A 310 19.90 15.92 28.68
C SER A 310 19.97 17.44 28.58
N THR A 311 19.36 18.01 27.54
CA THR A 311 19.41 19.46 27.23
C THR A 311 18.11 20.18 27.55
N GLY A 312 17.04 19.44 27.87
CA GLY A 312 15.72 20.02 28.08
C GLY A 312 15.06 20.51 26.78
N VAL A 313 15.43 19.96 25.62
CA VAL A 313 14.78 20.27 24.34
C VAL A 313 13.54 19.38 24.19
N VAL A 314 12.40 19.97 23.86
CA VAL A 314 11.18 19.19 23.58
C VAL A 314 11.19 18.76 22.12
N LEU A 315 11.01 17.47 21.87
CA LEU A 315 10.84 16.92 20.53
C LEU A 315 9.36 16.62 20.29
N ILE A 316 8.80 17.19 19.22
CA ILE A 316 7.38 17.04 18.89
C ILE A 316 7.16 16.82 17.39
N ALA A 317 6.05 16.16 17.06
CA ALA A 317 5.50 16.20 15.71
C ALA A 317 4.71 17.51 15.48
N GLU A 318 4.53 17.91 14.22
CA GLU A 318 3.74 19.09 13.84
C GLU A 318 2.29 19.06 14.38
N THR A 319 1.68 17.88 14.44
CA THR A 319 0.32 17.67 14.97
C THR A 319 0.19 18.01 16.46
N GLU A 320 1.31 18.06 17.18
CA GLU A 320 1.35 18.34 18.60
C GLU A 320 1.52 19.84 18.90
N LEU A 321 1.78 20.68 17.89
CA LEU A 321 1.91 22.14 18.05
C LEU A 321 0.65 22.78 18.63
N ALA A 322 -0.53 22.24 18.29
CA ALA A 322 -1.81 22.68 18.85
C ALA A 322 -1.87 22.59 20.39
N ASN A 323 -1.06 21.71 20.99
CA ASN A 323 -0.98 21.49 22.43
C ASN A 323 0.40 21.81 23.01
N LEU A 324 1.18 22.68 22.35
CA LEU A 324 2.55 22.98 22.74
C LEU A 324 2.68 23.42 24.21
N GLU A 325 1.74 24.21 24.71
CA GLU A 325 1.72 24.69 26.10
C GLU A 325 1.77 23.53 27.12
N ASN A 326 1.05 22.44 26.86
CA ASN A 326 1.08 21.26 27.72
C ASN A 326 2.42 20.52 27.62
N ARG A 327 3.02 20.49 26.42
CA ARG A 327 4.29 19.80 26.18
C ARG A 327 5.47 20.46 26.87
N ILE A 328 5.51 21.79 26.91
CA ILE A 328 6.59 22.54 27.59
C ILE A 328 6.41 22.58 29.11
N ASN A 329 5.16 22.55 29.61
CA ASN A 329 4.87 22.55 31.06
C ASN A 329 5.04 21.16 31.71
N ALA A 330 5.18 20.10 30.91
CA ALA A 330 5.38 18.73 31.39
C ALA A 330 6.86 18.40 31.69
N MET A 331 7.76 19.37 31.53
CA MET A 331 9.20 19.28 31.82
C MET A 331 9.52 19.58 33.27
#